data_AF-A0A1I2JJX6-F1
#
_entry.id   AF-A0A1I2JJX6-F1
#
_cell.length_a   1.000
_cell.length_b   1.000
_cell.length_c   1.000
_cell.angle_alpha   90.00
_cell.angle_beta   90.00
_cell.angle_gamma   90.00
#
_symmetry.space_group_name_H-M   'P 1'
#
loop_
_entity.id
_entity.type
_entity.pdbx_description
1 polymer ?
#
loop_
_entity_poly.entity_id
_entity_poly.type
_entity_poly.pdbx_seq_one_letter_code
_entity_poly.pdbx_strand_id
1 'polypeptide(L)' 'MTIVWIVIGVAVLIAAVITVLEVQNHRRAKRLAHLGPADPRLGAQARADAEAAHSVTEGLSKAAHPGITGAGGGVSGP' A
#
# COMPACT_ATOMS: atom_id res chain seq x y z
N MET A 1 -9.40 18.96 12.84
CA MET A 1 -9.16 19.59 11.53
C MET A 1 -7.82 19.16 10.92
N THR A 2 -6.69 19.29 11.63
CA THR A 2 -5.34 18.92 11.16
C THR A 2 -5.19 17.46 10.74
N ILE A 3 -5.70 16.52 11.55
CA ILE A 3 -5.62 15.07 11.25
C ILE A 3 -6.29 14.73 9.92
N VAL A 4 -7.44 15.33 9.63
CA VAL A 4 -8.18 15.12 8.37
C VAL A 4 -7.34 15.53 7.17
N TRP A 5 -6.65 16.67 7.25
CA TRP A 5 -5.75 17.13 6.19
C TRP A 5 -4.53 16.25 6.01
N ILE A 6 -3.98 15.69 7.08
CA ILE A 6 -2.88 14.72 6.99
C ILE A 6 -3.33 13.47 6.23
N VAL A 7 -4.50 12.92 6.58
CA VAL A 7 -5.06 11.73 5.91
C VAL A 7 -5.31 12.01 4.42
N ILE A 8 -5.89 13.17 4.10
CA ILE A 8 -6.11 13.59 2.70
C ILE A 8 -4.77 13.71 1.97
N GLY A 9 -3.77 14.35 2.58
CA GLY A 9 -2.45 14.51 1.99
C GLY A 9 -1.78 13.16 1.69
N VAL A 10 -1.87 12.21 2.62
CA VAL A 10 -1.35 10.85 2.43
C VAL A 10 -2.12 10.12 1.33
N ALA A 11 -3.45 10.20 1.30
CA ALA A 11 -4.26 9.57 0.26
C ALA A 11 -3.92 10.12 -1.14
N VAL A 12 -3.77 11.44 -1.27
CA VAL A 12 -3.36 12.09 -2.53
C VAL A 12 -1.95 11.67 -2.93
N LEU A 13 -1.01 11.59 -1.97
CA LEU A 13 0.36 11.15 -2.23
C LEU A 13 0.37 9.71 -2.76
N ILE A 14 -0.37 8.79 -2.12
CA ILE A 14 -0.48 7.40 -2.58
C ILE A 14 -1.07 7.35 -3.99
N ALA A 15 -2.16 8.08 -4.26
CA ALA A 15 -2.77 8.13 -5.58
C ALA A 15 -1.81 8.65 -6.66
N ALA A 16 -1.03 9.69 -6.35
CA ALA A 16 -0.02 10.25 -7.26
C ALA A 16 1.10 9.24 -7.55
N VAL A 17 1.58 8.52 -6.54
CA VAL A 17 2.61 7.49 -6.71
C VAL A 17 2.10 6.36 -7.62
N ILE A 18 0.88 5.87 -7.39
CA ILE A 18 0.24 4.82 -8.22
C ILE A 18 0.11 5.28 -9.67
N THR A 19 -0.37 6.49 -9.92
CA THR A 19 -0.51 7.02 -11.29
C THR A 19 0.83 7.13 -12.01
N VAL A 20 1.89 7.59 -11.32
CA VAL A 20 3.24 7.62 -11.90
C VAL A 20 3.74 6.22 -12.24
N LEU A 21 3.53 5.25 -11.34
CA LEU A 21 3.87 3.84 -11.57
C LEU A 21 3.13 3.28 -12.79
N GLU A 22 1.84 3.56 -12.94
CA GLU A 22 1.06 3.15 -14.10
C GLU A 22 1.60 3.77 -15.39
N VAL A 23 1.89 5.07 -15.39
CA VAL A 23 2.45 5.75 -16.57
C VAL A 23 3.81 5.18 -16.94
N GLN A 24 4.68 4.92 -15.96
CA GLN A 24 5.98 4.30 -16.19
C GLN A 24 5.83 2.87 -16.70
N ASN A 25 4.94 2.08 -16.10
CA ASN A 25 4.68 0.70 -16.50
C ASN A 25 4.11 0.64 -17.92
N HIS A 26 3.20 1.55 -18.26
CA HIS A 26 2.62 1.61 -19.60
C HIS A 26 3.64 2.07 -20.66
N ARG A 27 4.52 3.03 -20.30
CA ARG A 27 5.65 3.42 -21.16
C ARG A 27 6.68 2.29 -21.31
N ARG A 28 6.99 1.57 -20.23
CA ARG A 28 7.89 0.40 -20.26
C ARG A 28 7.29 -0.73 -21.08
N ALA A 29 5.99 -1.03 -20.93
CA ALA A 29 5.28 -2.03 -21.73
C ALA A 29 5.29 -1.69 -23.21
N LYS A 30 5.04 -0.42 -23.59
CA LYS A 30 5.16 0.03 -24.99
C LYS A 30 6.59 -0.11 -25.52
N ARG A 31 7.59 0.16 -24.68
CA ARG A 31 8.99 -0.05 -25.04
C ARG A 31 9.40 -1.51 -25.08
N LEU A 32 8.76 -2.41 -24.34
CA LEU A 32 9.12 -3.83 -24.29
C LEU A 32 8.24 -4.68 -25.22
N ALA A 33 7.21 -4.09 -25.83
CA ALA A 33 6.29 -4.77 -26.77
C ALA A 33 7.01 -5.42 -27.96
N HIS A 34 8.19 -4.92 -28.33
CA HIS A 34 9.03 -5.48 -29.40
C HIS A 34 9.95 -6.63 -28.94
N LEU A 35 10.04 -6.92 -27.64
CA LEU A 35 10.97 -7.90 -27.05
C LEU A 35 10.30 -9.21 -26.61
N GLY A 36 9.04 -9.44 -26.97
CA GLY A 36 8.28 -10.63 -26.59
C GLY A 36 7.63 -10.53 -25.21
N PRO A 37 6.76 -11.50 -24.83
CA PRO A 37 5.91 -11.39 -23.64
C PRO A 37 6.75 -11.29 -22.37
N ALA A 38 6.46 -10.30 -21.52
CA ALA A 38 7.09 -10.16 -20.21
C ALA A 38 6.85 -11.42 -19.37
N ASP A 39 7.91 -11.97 -18.76
CA ASP A 39 7.86 -13.20 -17.98
C ASP A 39 6.86 -13.07 -16.80
N PRO A 40 5.78 -13.87 -16.76
CA PRO A 40 4.73 -13.78 -15.74
C PRO A 40 5.25 -13.97 -14.31
N ARG A 41 6.40 -14.61 -14.15
CA ARG A 41 7.03 -14.90 -12.85
C ARG A 41 7.44 -13.63 -12.12
N LEU A 42 7.88 -12.60 -12.85
CA LEU A 42 8.25 -11.31 -12.26
C LEU A 42 7.02 -10.61 -11.65
N GLY A 43 5.85 -10.73 -12.26
CA GLY A 43 4.60 -10.17 -11.73
C GLY A 43 4.10 -10.93 -10.50
N ALA A 44 4.24 -12.25 -10.48
CA ALA A 44 3.90 -13.08 -9.33
C ALA A 44 4.81 -12.79 -8.13
N GLN A 45 6.12 -12.63 -8.37
CA GLN A 45 7.09 -12.33 -7.32
C GLN A 45 6.92 -10.91 -6.77
N ALA A 46 6.66 -9.92 -7.64
CA ALA A 46 6.34 -8.56 -7.19
C ALA A 46 5.05 -8.49 -6.34
N ARG A 47 4.05 -9.34 -6.64
CA ARG A 47 2.85 -9.47 -5.80
C ARG A 47 3.15 -10.10 -4.44
N ALA A 48 3.97 -11.15 -4.41
CA ALA A 48 4.40 -11.78 -3.16
C ALA A 48 5.20 -10.80 -2.27
N ASP A 49 6.09 -10.01 -2.87
CA ASP A 49 6.85 -8.98 -2.15
C ASP A 49 5.93 -7.86 -1.62
N ALA A 50 4.90 -7.48 -2.39
CA ALA A 50 3.92 -6.49 -1.96
C ALA A 50 3.06 -6.99 -0.78
N GLU A 51 2.64 -8.27 -0.80
CA GLU A 51 1.95 -8.91 0.33
C GLU A 51 2.84 -9.01 1.56
N ALA A 52 4.11 -9.35 1.39
CA ALA A 52 5.09 -9.37 2.48
C ALA A 52 5.28 -7.98 3.10
N ALA A 53 5.40 -6.94 2.28
CA ALA A 53 5.48 -5.55 2.75
C ALA A 53 4.21 -5.14 3.51
N HIS A 54 3.02 -5.50 3.02
CA HIS A 54 1.75 -5.23 3.70
C HIS A 54 1.68 -5.91 5.08
N SER A 55 2.08 -7.18 5.17
CA SER A 55 2.16 -7.94 6.42
C SER A 55 3.11 -7.31 7.45
N VAL A 56 4.28 -6.84 7.00
CA VAL A 56 5.22 -6.11 7.87
C VAL A 56 4.63 -4.78 8.35
N THR A 57 3.90 -4.09 7.49
CA THR A 57 3.25 -2.81 7.84
C THR A 57 2.13 -3.01 8.88
N GLU A 58 1.36 -4.10 8.75
CA GLU A 58 0.34 -4.51 9.73
C GLU A 58 0.97 -4.96 11.05
N GLY A 59 2.11 -5.68 11.00
CA GLY A 59 2.88 -6.02 12.19
C GLY A 59 3.42 -4.79 12.92
N LEU A 60 3.92 -3.80 12.19
CA LEU A 60 4.37 -2.52 12.72
C LEU A 60 3.22 -1.69 13.31
N SER A 61 2.06 -1.65 12.66
CA SER A 61 0.90 -0.93 13.18
C SER A 61 0.37 -1.58 14.47
N LYS A 62 0.37 -2.92 14.54
CA LYS A 62 0.01 -3.67 15.75
C LYS A 62 1.05 -3.51 16.87
N ALA A 63 2.33 -3.43 16.53
CA ALA A 63 3.41 -3.19 17.48
C ALA A 63 3.47 -1.73 17.97
N ALA A 64 3.06 -0.76 17.14
CA ALA A 64 2.99 0.66 17.49
C ALA A 64 1.79 0.99 18.41
N HIS A 65 0.74 0.16 18.38
CA HIS A 65 -0.39 0.24 19.31
C HIS A 65 -0.57 -1.09 20.07
N PRO A 66 0.38 -1.45 20.97
CA PRO A 66 0.29 -2.66 21.77
C PRO A 66 -0.74 -2.44 22.89
N GLY A 67 -2.03 -2.48 22.54
CA GLY A 67 -3.11 -2.30 23.51
C GLY A 67 -4.46 -1.81 22.99
N ILE A 68 -4.60 -1.36 21.73
CA ILE A 68 -5.88 -0.83 21.22
C ILE A 68 -6.77 -1.90 20.57
N THR A 69 -6.25 -3.09 20.25
CA THR A 69 -7.04 -4.14 19.58
C THR A 69 -7.95 -4.93 20.53
N GLY A 70 -8.41 -4.35 21.65
CA GLY A 70 -9.24 -5.03 22.65
C GLY A 70 -10.25 -4.19 23.44
N ALA A 71 -10.41 -2.90 23.17
CA ALA A 71 -11.28 -2.01 23.97
C ALA A 71 -12.51 -1.50 23.19
N GLY A 72 -13.16 -2.37 22.40
CA GLY A 72 -14.45 -2.11 21.77
C GLY A 72 -15.66 -2.58 22.59
N GLY A 73 -15.46 -3.02 23.84
CA GLY A 73 -16.53 -3.52 24.70
C GLY A 73 -16.34 -3.04 26.14
N GLY A 74 -17.12 -2.03 26.53
CA GLY A 74 -17.32 -1.67 27.93
C GLY A 74 -16.35 -0.64 28.48
N VAL A 75 -16.74 0.64 28.42
CA VAL A 75 -16.71 1.56 29.56
C VAL A 75 -17.62 2.74 29.23
N SER A 76 -18.86 2.63 29.67
CA SER A 76 -19.76 3.76 29.90
C SER A 76 -19.52 4.29 31.31
N GLY A 77 -19.25 5.59 31.42
CA GLY A 77 -19.34 6.35 32.66
C GLY A 77 -18.74 7.75 32.49
N PRO A 78 -19.23 8.78 33.20
CA PRO A 78 -20.33 8.82 34.17
C PRO A 78 -21.74 8.93 33.54
#